data_AF-A0A1J5D5Q6-F1
#
_entry.id   AF-A0A1J5D5Q6-F1
#
_cell.length_a   1.000
_cell.length_b   1.000
_cell.length_c   1.000
_cell.angle_alpha   90.00
_cell.angle_beta   90.00
_cell.angle_gamma   90.00
#
_symmetry.space_group_name_H-M   'P 1'
#
loop_
_entity.id
_entity.type
_entity.pdbx_description
1 polymer ?
#
loop_
_entity_poly.entity_id
_entity_poly.type
_entity_poly.pdbx_seq_one_letter_code
_entity_poly.pdbx_strand_id
1 'polypeptide(L)'
;MVAWAESQRWSELPTKGKNLTDFWTINTWPFLGARFVVCSEALCVRPILSSCPLDAVVLDLFVGSGTTMKVALELGRSAIGIELNARYTKIVEIRVYCLKGNDIIRRRAHWAASH
;
A
#
# COMPACT_ATOMS: atom_id res chain seq x y z
N MET A 1 15.54 -32.42 10.78
CA MET A 1 15.03 -32.86 9.47
C MET A 1 13.93 -31.89 9.06
N VAL A 2 14.31 -30.73 8.49
CA VAL A 2 13.36 -29.75 7.94
C VAL A 2 13.49 -29.82 6.43
N ALA A 3 12.46 -30.35 5.79
CA ALA A 3 12.39 -30.47 4.35
C ALA A 3 12.25 -29.07 3.74
N TRP A 4 13.31 -28.63 3.06
CA TRP A 4 13.25 -27.55 2.09
C TRP A 4 12.42 -28.05 0.91
N ALA A 5 11.14 -27.73 0.89
CA ALA A 5 10.29 -27.94 -0.29
C ALA A 5 10.56 -26.83 -1.32
N GLU A 6 11.76 -26.87 -1.91
CA GLU A 6 12.05 -26.25 -3.19
C GLU A 6 11.53 -27.18 -4.29
N SER A 7 10.53 -26.74 -5.05
CA SER A 7 10.35 -27.06 -6.50
C SER A 7 8.95 -26.80 -7.08
N GLN A 8 7.94 -26.44 -6.28
CA GLN A 8 6.57 -26.25 -6.79
C GLN A 8 6.13 -24.77 -6.91
N ARG A 9 6.96 -23.81 -6.50
CA ARG A 9 6.53 -22.40 -6.33
C ARG A 9 6.61 -21.54 -7.61
N TRP A 10 7.26 -22.01 -8.68
CA TRP A 10 7.55 -21.24 -9.92
C TRP A 10 6.81 -21.74 -11.17
N SER A 11 6.05 -22.83 -11.08
CA SER A 11 5.41 -23.49 -12.23
C SER A 11 4.10 -22.83 -12.70
N GLU A 12 3.60 -21.81 -11.99
CA GLU A 12 2.27 -21.23 -12.21
C GLU A 12 2.28 -19.68 -12.33
N LEU A 13 3.32 -19.09 -12.94
CA LEU A 13 3.29 -17.65 -13.24
C LEU A 13 2.27 -17.34 -14.35
N PRO A 14 1.41 -16.31 -14.22
CA PRO A 14 0.50 -15.88 -15.27
C PRO A 14 1.24 -15.51 -16.57
N THR A 15 0.68 -15.93 -17.70
CA THR A 15 1.26 -15.94 -19.06
C THR A 15 1.12 -14.63 -19.86
N LYS A 16 0.75 -13.51 -19.23
CA LYS A 16 0.49 -12.25 -19.94
C LYS A 16 1.26 -11.06 -19.35
N GLY A 17 2.22 -10.57 -20.14
CA GLY A 17 3.06 -9.41 -19.85
C GLY A 17 4.50 -9.81 -19.51
N LYS A 18 5.45 -8.89 -19.74
CA LYS A 18 6.85 -9.10 -19.34
C LYS A 18 6.95 -8.98 -17.81
N ASN A 19 7.69 -9.89 -17.17
CA ASN A 19 8.03 -9.76 -15.76
C ASN A 19 8.68 -8.39 -15.51
N LEU A 20 8.28 -7.76 -14.40
CA LEU A 20 8.86 -6.49 -13.97
C LEU A 20 10.36 -6.68 -13.72
N THR A 21 11.15 -5.75 -14.24
CA THR A 21 12.59 -5.63 -13.94
C THR A 21 12.78 -4.95 -12.59
N ASP A 22 14.01 -4.88 -12.10
CA ASP A 22 14.41 -4.10 -10.91
C ASP A 22 14.52 -2.59 -11.19
N PHE A 23 14.70 -2.20 -12.45
CA PHE A 23 14.74 -0.79 -12.88
C PHE A 23 13.36 -0.26 -13.29
N TRP A 24 12.86 0.77 -12.61
CA TRP A 24 11.56 1.40 -12.86
C TRP A 24 11.68 2.91 -13.10
N THR A 25 11.15 3.38 -14.23
CA THR A 25 10.97 4.82 -14.49
C THR A 25 9.68 5.32 -13.82
N ILE A 26 9.82 6.14 -12.79
CA ILE A 26 8.69 6.73 -12.04
C ILE A 26 8.90 8.23 -11.93
N ASN A 27 7.90 9.00 -12.37
CA ASN A 27 7.93 10.46 -12.25
C ASN A 27 7.69 10.89 -10.80
N THR A 28 8.48 11.86 -10.34
CA THR A 28 8.23 12.54 -9.08
C THR A 28 7.10 13.55 -9.26
N TRP A 29 6.10 13.51 -8.39
CA TRP A 29 5.06 14.53 -8.32
C TRP A 29 5.29 15.40 -7.08
N PRO A 30 5.33 16.74 -7.22
CA PRO A 30 5.46 17.61 -6.07
C PRO A 30 4.21 17.51 -5.19
N PHE A 31 4.39 17.42 -3.87
CA PHE A 31 3.30 17.44 -2.91
C PHE A 31 3.37 18.72 -2.10
N LEU A 32 2.40 19.62 -2.30
CA LEU A 32 2.37 20.94 -1.67
C LEU A 32 2.22 20.90 -0.15
N GLY A 33 1.73 19.79 0.41
CA GLY A 33 1.53 19.62 1.86
C GLY A 33 2.79 19.24 2.64
N ALA A 34 3.90 18.91 2.00
CA ALA A 34 5.17 18.62 2.66
C ALA A 34 6.33 19.30 1.91
N ARG A 35 7.24 19.93 2.67
CA ARG A 35 8.34 20.69 2.09
C ARG A 35 9.55 19.81 1.72
N PHE A 36 9.58 18.53 2.12
CA PHE A 36 10.70 17.62 1.89
C PHE A 36 10.25 16.19 1.55
N VAL A 37 11.02 15.57 0.64
CA VAL A 37 11.06 14.17 0.17
C VAL A 37 9.74 13.39 0.35
N VAL A 38 8.81 13.59 -0.59
CA VAL A 38 7.58 12.80 -0.67
C VAL A 38 7.80 11.62 -1.59
N CYS A 39 7.52 10.42 -1.07
CA CYS A 39 7.47 9.22 -1.90
C CYS A 39 6.33 9.33 -2.90
N SER A 40 6.60 9.00 -4.17
CA SER A 40 5.56 8.95 -5.21
C SER A 40 4.60 7.77 -4.95
N GLU A 41 3.31 7.97 -5.19
CA GLU A 41 2.31 6.91 -4.99
C GLU A 41 2.58 5.70 -5.90
N ALA A 42 3.02 5.95 -7.13
CA ALA A 42 3.38 4.91 -8.10
C ALA A 42 4.51 3.98 -7.60
N LEU A 43 5.42 4.49 -6.77
CA LEU A 43 6.47 3.66 -6.16
C LEU A 43 5.90 2.70 -5.11
N CYS A 44 4.90 3.12 -4.34
CA CYS A 44 4.28 2.28 -3.30
C CYS A 44 3.36 1.19 -3.87
N VAL A 45 2.71 1.43 -5.02
CA VAL A 45 1.71 0.50 -5.58
C VAL A 45 2.31 -0.88 -5.86
N ARG A 46 3.48 -0.95 -6.50
CA ARG A 46 4.03 -2.22 -6.99
C ARG A 46 4.47 -3.14 -5.84
N PRO A 47 5.26 -2.68 -4.84
CA PRO A 47 5.62 -3.52 -3.70
C PRO A 47 4.39 -4.01 -2.92
N ILE A 48 3.37 -3.16 -2.74
CA ILE A 48 2.15 -3.57 -2.02
C ILE A 48 1.41 -4.66 -2.79
N LEU A 49 1.22 -4.51 -4.10
CA LEU A 49 0.52 -5.51 -4.91
C LEU A 49 1.29 -6.83 -5.02
N SER A 50 2.62 -6.80 -5.09
CA SER A 50 3.44 -8.00 -5.27
C SER A 50 3.70 -8.77 -3.98
N SER A 51 3.71 -8.09 -2.82
CA SER A 51 4.14 -8.69 -1.55
C SER A 51 3.07 -8.73 -0.46
N CYS A 52 1.95 -8.03 -0.63
CA CYS A 52 0.90 -7.92 0.39
C CYS A 52 -0.45 -8.41 -0.17
N PRO A 53 -0.97 -9.55 0.31
CA PRO A 53 -2.30 -10.03 -0.05
C PRO A 53 -3.41 -9.00 0.22
N LEU A 54 -4.59 -9.20 -0.38
CA LEU A 54 -5.77 -8.40 -0.05
C LEU A 54 -6.13 -8.60 1.43
N ASP A 55 -6.69 -7.57 2.07
CA ASP A 55 -7.09 -7.57 3.50
C ASP A 55 -5.95 -7.78 4.51
N ALA A 56 -4.70 -7.90 4.06
CA ALA A 56 -3.52 -7.92 4.93
C ALA A 56 -3.14 -6.51 5.42
N VAL A 57 -2.08 -6.44 6.23
CA VAL A 57 -1.60 -5.19 6.85
C VAL A 57 -0.26 -4.77 6.27
N VAL A 58 -0.15 -3.52 5.84
CA VAL A 58 1.12 -2.88 5.44
C VAL A 58 1.70 -2.12 6.63
N LEU A 59 2.98 -2.33 6.94
CA LEU A 59 3.72 -1.62 7.99
C LEU A 59 4.73 -0.66 7.38
N ASP A 60 4.69 0.61 7.78
CA ASP A 60 5.70 1.61 7.45
C ASP A 60 6.20 2.30 8.73
N LEU A 61 7.51 2.19 9.01
CA LEU A 61 8.13 2.74 10.22
C LEU A 61 8.57 4.20 10.05
N PHE A 62 8.58 4.72 8.82
CA PHE A 62 9.04 6.06 8.46
C PHE A 62 8.04 6.70 7.48
N VAL A 63 6.80 6.83 7.96
CA VAL A 63 5.64 7.17 7.12
C VAL A 63 5.80 8.50 6.38
N GLY A 64 6.49 9.48 6.97
CA GLY A 64 6.65 10.81 6.41
C GLY A 64 5.30 11.43 6.07
N SER A 65 5.11 11.83 4.81
CA SER A 65 3.85 12.44 4.35
C SER A 65 2.67 11.47 4.19
N GLY A 66 2.83 10.17 4.47
CA GLY A 66 1.72 9.21 4.46
C GLY A 66 1.40 8.56 3.12
N THR A 67 2.30 8.61 2.14
CA THR A 67 2.07 8.01 0.81
C THR A 67 1.78 6.51 0.91
N THR A 68 2.59 5.75 1.66
CA THR A 68 2.42 4.30 1.84
C THR A 68 1.06 3.96 2.42
N MET A 69 0.65 4.69 3.47
CA MET A 69 -0.63 4.48 4.16
C MET A 69 -1.81 4.74 3.24
N LYS A 70 -1.78 5.84 2.48
CA LYS A 70 -2.81 6.18 1.49
C LYS A 70 -2.95 5.07 0.45
N VAL A 71 -1.84 4.67 -0.16
CA VAL A 71 -1.84 3.66 -1.24
C VAL A 71 -2.29 2.30 -0.71
N ALA A 72 -1.85 1.88 0.48
CA ALA A 72 -2.29 0.62 1.09
C ALA A 72 -3.82 0.58 1.27
N LEU A 73 -4.41 1.65 1.80
CA LEU A 73 -5.86 1.77 1.99
C LEU A 73 -6.62 1.82 0.67
N GLU A 74 -6.15 2.60 -0.31
CA GLU A 74 -6.77 2.66 -1.65
C GLU A 74 -6.78 1.30 -2.35
N LEU A 75 -5.74 0.49 -2.10
CA LEU A 75 -5.62 -0.88 -2.61
C LEU A 75 -6.36 -1.91 -1.75
N GLY A 76 -7.11 -1.52 -0.71
CA GLY A 76 -7.91 -2.44 0.10
C GLY A 76 -7.10 -3.24 1.13
N ARG A 77 -6.00 -2.67 1.64
CA ARG A 77 -5.23 -3.24 2.75
C ARG A 77 -5.39 -2.35 3.98
N SER A 78 -5.23 -2.96 5.16
CA SER A 78 -5.03 -2.18 6.38
C SER A 78 -3.59 -1.65 6.41
N ALA A 79 -3.34 -0.59 7.18
CA ALA A 79 -2.01 -0.03 7.29
C ALA A 79 -1.70 0.43 8.73
N ILE A 80 -0.46 0.21 9.16
CA ILE A 80 0.10 0.69 10.43
C ILE A 80 1.32 1.54 10.09
N GLY A 81 1.36 2.74 10.67
CA GLY A 81 2.38 3.73 10.37
C GLY A 81 2.98 4.32 11.64
N ILE A 82 4.30 4.46 11.68
CA ILE A 82 5.03 5.17 12.75
C ILE A 82 5.72 6.39 12.16
N GLU A 83 5.56 7.54 12.82
CA GLU A 83 6.21 8.79 12.46
C GLU A 83 6.50 9.59 13.74
N LEU A 84 7.74 10.03 13.90
CA LEU A 84 8.19 10.74 15.09
C LEU A 84 7.78 12.23 15.06
N ASN A 85 7.75 12.82 13.87
CA ASN A 85 7.45 14.23 13.71
C ASN A 85 5.94 14.48 13.68
N ALA A 86 5.43 15.10 14.76
CA ALA A 86 4.01 15.42 14.92
C ALA A 86 3.41 16.24 13.75
N ARG A 87 4.23 17.03 13.02
CA ARG A 87 3.76 17.75 11.83
C ARG A 87 3.39 16.79 10.70
N TYR A 88 4.19 15.74 10.50
CA TYR A 88 3.90 14.71 9.50
C TYR A 88 2.73 13.84 9.93
N THR A 89 2.61 13.49 11.21
CA THR A 89 1.45 12.75 11.73
C THR A 89 0.12 13.43 11.38
N LYS A 90 0.02 14.76 11.53
CA LYS A 90 -1.17 15.54 11.12
C LYS A 90 -1.47 15.45 9.62
N ILE A 91 -0.43 15.46 8.77
CA ILE A 91 -0.60 15.30 7.32
C ILE A 91 -1.12 13.90 6.99
N VAL A 92 -0.57 12.87 7.63
CA VAL A 92 -1.00 11.46 7.48
C VAL A 92 -2.46 11.32 7.88
N GLU A 93 -2.85 11.86 9.04
CA GLU A 93 -4.23 11.84 9.52
C GLU A 93 -5.20 12.41 8.49
N ILE A 94 -4.92 13.60 7.94
CA ILE A 94 -5.76 14.22 6.92
C ILE A 94 -5.90 13.32 5.68
N ARG A 95 -4.80 12.73 5.20
CA ARG A 95 -4.80 11.89 3.99
C ARG A 95 -5.54 10.57 4.19
N VAL A 96 -5.44 9.97 5.38
CA VAL A 96 -6.03 8.67 5.70
C VAL A 96 -7.49 8.80 6.15
N TYR A 97 -7.86 9.91 6.82
CA TYR A 97 -9.19 10.12 7.36
C TYR A 97 -10.28 10.10 6.29
N CYS A 98 -10.03 10.74 5.13
CA CYS A 98 -10.96 10.72 4.00
C CYS A 98 -11.21 9.32 3.43
N LEU A 99 -10.26 8.40 3.55
CA LEU A 99 -10.36 7.04 3.03
C LEU A 99 -11.16 6.11 3.95
N LYS A 100 -11.01 6.27 5.28
CA LYS A 100 -11.76 5.47 6.27
C LYS A 100 -13.29 5.64 6.14
N GLY A 101 -13.75 6.82 5.72
CA GLY A 101 -15.18 7.08 5.46
C GLY A 101 -15.76 6.21 4.33
N ASN A 102 -14.96 5.91 3.30
CA ASN A 102 -15.36 5.06 2.18
C ASN A 102 -15.29 3.56 2.52
N ASP A 103 -14.37 3.13 3.38
CA ASP A 103 -14.32 1.75 3.87
C ASP A 103 -15.54 1.38 4.72
N ILE A 104 -16.10 2.33 5.49
CA ILE A 104 -17.38 2.13 6.20
C ILE A 104 -18.51 1.85 5.21
N ILE A 105 -18.57 2.60 4.10
CA ILE A 105 -19.58 2.41 3.06
C ILE A 105 -19.38 1.06 2.35
N ARG A 106 -18.14 0.69 2.01
CA ARG A 106 -17.83 -0.60 1.37
C ARG A 106 -18.11 -1.80 2.28
N ARG A 107 -17.73 -1.76 3.56
CA ARG A 107 -18.05 -2.82 4.53
C ARG A 107 -19.56 -2.99 4.73
N ARG A 108 -20.33 -1.89 4.74
CA ARG A 108 -21.80 -1.94 4.74
C ARG A 108 -22.38 -2.53 3.45
N ALA A 109 -21.82 -2.18 2.29
CA ALA A 109 -22.27 -2.73 1.00
C ALA A 109 -21.99 -4.24 0.88
N HIS A 110 -20.83 -4.71 1.35
CA HIS A 110 -20.53 -6.14 1.42
C HIS A 110 -21.48 -6.90 2.36
N TRP A 111 -21.87 -6.31 3.50
CA TRP A 111 -22.88 -6.90 4.39
C TRP A 111 -24.30 -6.91 3.78
N ALA A 112 -24.65 -5.87 3.02
CA ALA A 112 -25.96 -5.77 2.37
C ALA A 112 -26.13 -6.70 1.15
N ALA A 113 -25.04 -7.10 0.49
CA ALA A 113 -25.06 -8.01 -0.66
C ALA A 113 -24.95 -9.50 -0.29
N SER A 114 -24.89 -9.82 1.02
CA SER A 114 -24.75 -11.18 1.56
C SER A 114 -26.05 -11.74 2.16
N HIS A 115 -27.19 -11.08 1.89
CA HIS A 115 -28.54 -11.46 2.32
C HIS A 115 -29.48 -11.40 1.12
#